data_AF-S7T0F7-F1
#
_entry.id   AF-S7T0F7-F1
#
_cell.length_a   1.000
_cell.length_b   1.000
_cell.length_c   1.000
_cell.angle_alpha   90.00
_cell.angle_beta   90.00
_cell.angle_gamma   90.00
#
_symmetry.space_group_name_H-M   'P 1'
#
loop_
_entity.id
_entity.type
_entity.pdbx_description
1 polymer ?
#
loop_
_entity_poly.entity_id
_entity_poly.type
_entity_poly.pdbx_seq_one_letter_code
_entity_poly.pdbx_strand_id
1 'polypeptide(L)'
;MLLRTQLARLFVAALVIVSFTSGAFAQANAQSETKPKAQPMQVFAAGGAANSDSSAELRWKFTDESLSSGRLKGVRIYRLLDGDRIGFNIPPVELVADVGMGTSLKVDGLKNGSRAIFIGRAYDQSDEEIHQAVFFAFPGVPGKERPSRLNNLYAANGATAVGVFWDPLPEINIAGYEIARRADNEGDYTVVARFPKVVRLDVERTGAEAQEQLPEIRPTMFRDSSVEPGRTYSYRVRAMDMEGNFGPDTVVESVRIEPARSPLPEEVLLLARKGSDESLRVARYYAERRGVPERNILEVSIPKAAHTFRNVQVVEAVREHLLNNGLAGKIRVIVPCRGVPLGDGRRSLDSMLMDLFDRYTWGRTMGTSNPFFGQNAHFDGSFGLYLVSRLDGPDAETAMGLVDKAIAAEREVRASSGAAYFVNDQAGQEGVKAAERHGVQVVTKDRLYTKENLIPDEIMWFFSWGHEYRKIRRNEWPVGSIAGYLKSDTLARLNQPKAGYWVQGLLEEGVTATYGAVVEPYVQGYTRGDILLDRFWGGEYTFAEAYIMATPTVRWAMSAVGDPLYKLRK
;
A
#
# COMPACT_ATOMS: atom_id res chain seq x y z
N MET A 1 28.59 26.75 -21.73
CA MET A 1 27.47 27.72 -21.65
C MET A 1 26.33 27.39 -22.62
N LEU A 2 26.58 26.85 -23.83
CA LEU A 2 25.54 26.39 -24.77
C LEU A 2 24.84 25.05 -24.39
N LEU A 3 25.43 24.21 -23.54
CA LEU A 3 24.80 22.96 -23.06
C LEU A 3 23.73 23.18 -21.96
N ARG A 4 23.73 24.35 -21.30
CA ARG A 4 22.73 24.70 -20.28
C ARG A 4 21.39 25.09 -20.90
N THR A 5 21.39 25.54 -22.15
CA THR A 5 20.22 26.11 -22.82
C THR A 5 19.36 25.09 -23.57
N GLN A 6 19.92 23.94 -23.96
CA GLN A 6 19.14 22.88 -24.63
C GLN A 6 18.35 21.97 -23.66
N LEU A 7 18.86 21.72 -22.45
CA LEU A 7 18.14 20.96 -21.41
C LEU A 7 17.02 21.77 -20.76
N ALA A 8 17.21 23.09 -20.59
CA ALA A 8 16.15 23.99 -20.14
C ALA A 8 14.98 24.04 -21.14
N ARG A 9 15.21 23.93 -22.45
CA ARG A 9 14.14 23.92 -23.47
C ARG A 9 13.27 22.67 -23.46
N LEU A 10 13.77 21.53 -22.99
CA LEU A 10 12.98 20.31 -22.77
C LEU A 10 12.13 20.37 -21.50
N PHE A 11 12.46 21.24 -20.54
CA PHE A 11 11.74 21.40 -19.27
C PHE A 11 10.84 22.65 -19.18
N VAL A 12 11.15 23.72 -19.93
CA VAL A 12 10.47 25.03 -19.87
C VAL A 12 9.28 25.15 -20.84
N ALA A 13 9.05 24.17 -21.73
CA ALA A 13 7.91 24.21 -22.66
C ALA A 13 6.53 23.91 -22.02
N ALA A 14 6.47 23.62 -20.72
CA ALA A 14 5.24 23.24 -20.02
C ALA A 14 4.64 24.38 -19.19
N LEU A 15 4.29 25.49 -19.83
CA LEU A 15 3.08 26.20 -19.45
C LEU A 15 2.47 26.81 -20.72
N VAL A 16 1.21 26.46 -20.96
CA VAL A 16 0.32 26.85 -22.07
C VAL A 16 0.20 25.80 -23.18
N ILE A 17 -0.96 25.11 -23.15
CA ILE A 17 -1.61 24.27 -24.18
C ILE A 17 -1.04 22.86 -24.38
N VAL A 18 -1.87 21.84 -24.10
CA VAL A 18 -2.09 20.52 -24.78
C VAL A 18 -2.82 19.59 -23.77
N SER A 19 -3.68 18.63 -24.12
CA SER A 19 -4.97 18.59 -24.83
C SER A 19 -5.58 17.19 -24.57
N PHE A 20 -6.88 17.16 -24.30
CA PHE A 20 -7.90 16.11 -24.51
C PHE A 20 -7.58 14.61 -24.41
N THR A 21 -8.19 13.96 -23.41
CA THR A 21 -8.51 12.53 -23.49
C THR A 21 -10.03 12.31 -23.56
N SER A 22 -10.44 11.43 -24.48
CA SER A 22 -11.81 10.95 -24.65
C SER A 22 -11.79 9.44 -24.42
N GLY A 23 -12.24 9.00 -23.26
CA GLY A 23 -12.19 7.59 -22.87
C GLY A 23 -13.57 7.11 -22.44
N ALA A 24 -14.04 6.01 -23.03
CA ALA A 24 -15.23 5.31 -22.59
C ALA A 24 -14.82 4.24 -21.57
N PHE A 25 -15.25 4.36 -20.32
CA PHE A 25 -15.23 3.24 -19.37
C PHE A 25 -16.50 2.41 -19.61
N ALA A 26 -16.37 1.27 -20.27
CA ALA A 26 -17.46 0.30 -20.39
C ALA A 26 -17.52 -0.58 -19.14
N GLN A 27 -18.60 -0.46 -18.37
CA GLN A 27 -19.05 -1.53 -17.47
C GLN A 27 -19.82 -2.59 -18.29
N ALA A 28 -19.60 -3.85 -17.94
CA ALA A 28 -20.17 -5.01 -18.61
C ALA A 28 -21.69 -5.19 -18.35
N ASN A 29 -22.32 -5.86 -19.32
CA ASN A 29 -23.66 -6.43 -19.41
C ASN A 29 -24.83 -5.52 -19.86
N ALA A 30 -25.21 -5.65 -21.14
CA ALA A 30 -26.49 -6.23 -21.58
C ALA A 30 -26.57 -6.20 -23.13
N GLN A 31 -26.92 -7.33 -23.76
CA GLN A 31 -27.30 -7.38 -25.17
C GLN A 31 -28.61 -6.62 -25.37
N SER A 32 -28.61 -5.57 -26.20
CA SER A 32 -29.82 -5.10 -26.90
C SER A 32 -29.44 -4.37 -28.18
N GLU A 33 -30.35 -4.43 -29.14
CA GLU A 33 -30.19 -4.21 -30.58
C GLU A 33 -29.68 -2.81 -30.98
N THR A 34 -28.84 -2.78 -32.02
CA THR A 34 -28.09 -1.61 -32.47
C THR A 34 -28.93 -0.66 -33.33
N LYS A 35 -29.33 0.49 -32.76
CA LYS A 35 -29.51 1.73 -33.53
C LYS A 35 -28.13 2.29 -33.94
N PRO A 36 -28.00 2.98 -35.09
CA PRO A 36 -26.74 3.63 -35.46
C PRO A 36 -26.41 4.69 -34.40
N LYS A 37 -25.31 4.47 -33.65
CA LYS A 37 -24.80 5.42 -32.65
C LYS A 37 -24.37 6.69 -33.39
N ALA A 38 -25.07 7.80 -33.14
CA ALA A 38 -24.61 9.12 -33.55
C ALA A 38 -23.17 9.32 -33.06
N GLN A 39 -22.30 9.93 -33.87
CA GLN A 39 -20.93 10.23 -33.45
C GLN A 39 -20.99 11.07 -32.15
N PRO A 40 -20.19 10.73 -31.13
CA PRO A 40 -20.18 11.48 -29.88
C PRO A 40 -19.72 12.92 -30.15
N MET A 41 -20.58 13.88 -29.81
CA MET A 41 -20.30 15.32 -29.99
C MET A 41 -19.16 15.73 -29.06
N GLN A 42 -18.11 16.34 -29.60
CA GLN A 42 -17.01 16.87 -28.79
C GLN A 42 -17.45 18.16 -28.11
N VAL A 43 -17.51 18.17 -26.78
CA VAL A 43 -18.03 19.32 -26.00
C VAL A 43 -16.95 20.33 -25.64
N PHE A 44 -15.75 19.87 -25.29
CA PHE A 44 -14.68 20.73 -24.77
C PHE A 44 -13.61 20.99 -25.85
N ALA A 45 -13.22 22.26 -26.01
CA ALA A 45 -12.23 22.76 -26.97
C ALA A 45 -10.87 23.10 -26.33
N ALA A 46 -10.87 23.52 -25.06
CA ALA A 46 -9.66 23.57 -24.22
C ALA A 46 -10.04 23.33 -22.74
N GLY A 47 -9.07 22.95 -21.90
CA GLY A 47 -9.28 22.84 -20.46
C GLY A 47 -7.99 22.65 -19.66
N GLY A 48 -8.02 23.02 -18.38
CA GLY A 48 -6.88 22.87 -17.46
C GLY A 48 -7.19 23.38 -16.06
N ALA A 49 -6.18 23.40 -15.19
CA ALA A 49 -6.28 23.94 -13.84
C ALA A 49 -5.20 24.99 -13.58
N ALA A 50 -5.57 26.12 -13.01
CA ALA A 50 -4.64 27.06 -12.40
C ALA A 50 -4.51 26.72 -10.91
N ASN A 51 -3.33 26.26 -10.49
CA ASN A 51 -3.12 25.81 -9.11
C ASN A 51 -2.76 26.98 -8.20
N SER A 52 -3.13 26.86 -6.93
CA SER A 52 -2.87 27.86 -5.89
C SER A 52 -2.65 27.15 -4.55
N ASP A 53 -2.39 27.92 -3.50
CA ASP A 53 -2.25 27.37 -2.16
C ASP A 53 -3.58 26.70 -1.75
N SER A 54 -3.49 25.39 -1.51
CA SER A 54 -4.58 24.53 -1.05
C SER A 54 -5.85 24.59 -1.91
N SER A 55 -5.71 25.01 -3.17
CA SER A 55 -6.83 25.22 -4.09
C SER A 55 -6.40 25.13 -5.56
N ALA A 56 -7.37 24.98 -6.44
CA ALA A 56 -7.16 25.08 -7.88
C ALA A 56 -8.41 25.65 -8.56
N GLU A 57 -8.22 26.43 -9.61
CA GLU A 57 -9.29 26.90 -10.47
C GLU A 57 -9.30 26.11 -11.77
N LEU A 58 -10.29 25.25 -11.92
CA LEU A 58 -10.55 24.51 -13.15
C LEU A 58 -11.15 25.46 -14.18
N ARG A 59 -10.68 25.41 -15.41
CA ARG A 59 -11.17 26.25 -16.52
C ARG A 59 -11.31 25.42 -17.79
N TRP A 60 -12.34 25.69 -18.59
CA TRP A 60 -12.54 25.06 -19.89
C TRP A 60 -13.20 26.00 -20.89
N LYS A 61 -13.13 25.61 -22.16
CA LYS A 61 -13.84 26.25 -23.27
C LYS A 61 -14.68 25.20 -23.98
N PHE A 62 -15.90 25.57 -24.35
CA PHE A 62 -16.74 24.74 -25.19
C PHE A 62 -16.33 24.85 -26.66
N THR A 63 -16.66 23.83 -27.47
CA THR A 63 -16.57 23.92 -28.93
C THR A 63 -17.74 24.74 -29.47
N ASP A 64 -17.54 25.45 -30.58
CA ASP A 64 -18.62 26.19 -31.25
C ASP A 64 -19.77 25.25 -31.66
N GLU A 65 -19.44 24.02 -32.08
CA GLU A 65 -20.40 22.97 -32.39
C GLU A 65 -21.31 22.65 -31.18
N SER A 66 -20.72 22.42 -30.00
CA SER A 66 -21.50 22.08 -28.80
C SER A 66 -22.43 23.22 -28.37
N LEU A 67 -21.98 24.48 -28.50
CA LEU A 67 -22.79 25.66 -28.19
C LEU A 67 -23.93 25.85 -29.20
N SER A 68 -23.64 25.70 -30.49
CA SER A 68 -24.62 25.90 -31.56
C SER A 68 -25.66 24.78 -31.65
N SER A 69 -25.34 23.57 -31.17
CA SER A 69 -26.22 22.40 -31.23
C SER A 69 -27.53 22.54 -30.42
N GLY A 70 -27.57 23.41 -29.41
CA GLY A 70 -28.67 23.48 -28.44
C GLY A 70 -28.80 22.25 -27.52
N ARG A 71 -27.95 21.23 -27.68
CA ARG A 71 -28.00 19.98 -26.92
C ARG A 71 -27.37 20.12 -25.54
N LEU A 72 -26.29 20.89 -25.42
CA LEU A 72 -25.55 21.06 -24.16
C LEU A 72 -26.37 21.89 -23.15
N LYS A 73 -26.65 21.31 -21.98
CA LYS A 73 -27.32 22.00 -20.85
C LYS A 73 -26.32 22.46 -19.79
N GLY A 74 -25.25 21.69 -19.56
CA GLY A 74 -24.22 22.08 -18.62
C GLY A 74 -23.14 21.04 -18.37
N VAL A 75 -22.34 21.28 -17.33
CA VAL A 75 -21.24 20.43 -16.88
C VAL A 75 -21.35 20.17 -15.37
N ARG A 76 -21.23 18.90 -14.98
CA ARG A 76 -21.03 18.47 -13.59
C ARG A 76 -19.57 18.13 -13.36
N ILE A 77 -18.98 18.69 -12.32
CA ILE A 77 -17.60 18.42 -11.93
C ILE A 77 -17.60 17.41 -10.79
N TYR A 78 -16.91 16.30 -11.01
CA TYR A 78 -16.66 15.26 -10.01
C TYR A 78 -15.19 15.25 -9.63
N ARG A 79 -14.88 14.86 -8.40
CA ARG A 79 -13.51 14.63 -7.91
C ARG A 79 -13.29 13.14 -7.78
N LEU A 80 -12.17 12.64 -8.30
CA LEU A 80 -11.72 11.28 -8.00
C LEU A 80 -11.23 11.21 -6.56
N LEU A 81 -11.79 10.30 -5.78
CA LEU A 81 -11.40 10.06 -4.41
C LEU A 81 -10.06 9.34 -4.35
N ASP A 82 -9.29 9.66 -3.31
CA ASP A 82 -8.07 8.93 -2.98
C ASP A 82 -8.39 7.46 -2.67
N GLY A 83 -7.45 6.55 -2.98
CA GLY A 83 -7.51 5.13 -2.68
C GLY A 83 -7.92 4.87 -1.23
N ASP A 84 -7.39 5.63 -0.28
CA ASP A 84 -7.69 5.39 1.13
C ASP A 84 -9.12 5.77 1.54
N ARG A 85 -9.78 6.63 0.75
CA ARG A 85 -11.17 7.06 0.98
C ARG A 85 -12.18 6.12 0.33
N ILE A 86 -11.76 5.28 -0.62
CA ILE A 86 -12.63 4.34 -1.32
C ILE A 86 -12.64 2.96 -0.64
N GLY A 87 -13.72 2.23 -0.87
CA GLY A 87 -13.97 0.89 -0.35
C GLY A 87 -15.10 0.25 -1.15
N PHE A 88 -15.48 -0.98 -0.80
CA PHE A 88 -16.41 -1.79 -1.59
C PHE A 88 -17.73 -1.08 -1.99
N ASN A 89 -18.28 -0.25 -1.09
CA ASN A 89 -19.53 0.48 -1.30
C ASN A 89 -19.36 2.01 -1.38
N ILE A 90 -18.14 2.50 -1.59
CA ILE A 90 -17.86 3.94 -1.69
C ILE A 90 -17.57 4.26 -3.16
N PRO A 91 -18.40 5.07 -3.84
CA PRO A 91 -18.16 5.48 -5.22
C PRO A 91 -16.76 6.08 -5.38
N PRO A 92 -16.04 5.79 -6.47
CA PRO A 92 -14.68 6.29 -6.68
C PRO A 92 -14.64 7.79 -6.95
N VAL A 93 -15.78 8.42 -7.21
CA VAL A 93 -15.91 9.85 -7.52
C VAL A 93 -16.98 10.50 -6.64
N GLU A 94 -16.75 11.74 -6.22
CA GLU A 94 -17.72 12.57 -5.51
C GLU A 94 -18.12 13.79 -6.35
N LEU A 95 -19.41 14.13 -6.41
CA LEU A 95 -19.86 15.35 -7.09
C LEU A 95 -19.36 16.57 -6.31
N VAL A 96 -18.61 17.45 -6.96
CA VAL A 96 -18.11 18.70 -6.38
C VAL A 96 -19.12 19.82 -6.63
N ALA A 97 -19.56 19.98 -7.88
CA ALA A 97 -20.53 21.00 -8.27
C ALA A 97 -21.21 20.65 -9.60
N ASP A 98 -22.46 21.07 -9.75
CA ASP A 98 -23.07 21.29 -11.05
C ASP A 98 -22.93 22.78 -11.40
N VAL A 99 -22.23 23.09 -12.49
CA VAL A 99 -21.93 24.47 -12.87
C VAL A 99 -22.74 24.95 -14.06
N GLY A 100 -23.70 24.15 -14.56
CA GLY A 100 -24.46 24.49 -15.74
C GLY A 100 -23.54 24.85 -16.92
N MET A 101 -23.82 25.98 -17.58
CA MET A 101 -23.00 26.51 -18.68
C MET A 101 -21.75 27.30 -18.21
N GLY A 102 -21.42 27.26 -16.92
CA GLY A 102 -20.18 27.81 -16.39
C GLY A 102 -18.95 27.23 -17.11
N THR A 103 -17.88 28.01 -17.16
CA THR A 103 -16.61 27.65 -17.82
C THR A 103 -15.43 27.58 -16.86
N SER A 104 -15.71 27.72 -15.55
CA SER A 104 -14.71 27.65 -14.50
C SER A 104 -15.30 27.20 -13.17
N LEU A 105 -14.49 26.57 -12.33
CA LEU A 105 -14.82 26.22 -10.96
C LEU A 105 -13.58 26.32 -10.07
N LYS A 106 -13.65 27.12 -9.00
CA LYS A 106 -12.65 27.10 -7.94
C LYS A 106 -12.95 25.95 -6.98
N VAL A 107 -11.93 25.16 -6.67
CA VAL A 107 -11.99 24.08 -5.68
C VAL A 107 -10.95 24.36 -4.59
N ASP A 108 -11.42 24.45 -3.34
CA ASP A 108 -10.59 24.66 -2.15
C ASP A 108 -10.39 23.36 -1.37
N GLY A 109 -9.53 23.38 -0.35
CA GLY A 109 -9.29 22.24 0.55
C GLY A 109 -8.47 21.11 -0.09
N LEU A 110 -7.62 21.44 -1.06
CA LEU A 110 -6.72 20.49 -1.69
C LEU A 110 -5.40 20.39 -0.92
N LYS A 111 -4.76 19.22 -0.90
CA LYS A 111 -3.48 18.99 -0.21
C LYS A 111 -2.32 19.48 -1.08
N ASN A 112 -1.57 20.48 -0.62
CA ASN A 112 -0.40 20.96 -1.34
C ASN A 112 0.64 19.86 -1.58
N GLY A 113 1.29 19.90 -2.75
CA GLY A 113 2.30 18.93 -3.14
C GLY A 113 1.74 17.60 -3.64
N SER A 114 0.41 17.39 -3.61
CA SER A 114 -0.24 16.19 -4.15
C SER A 114 -0.93 16.43 -5.49
N ARG A 115 -1.49 15.38 -6.08
CA ARG A 115 -2.34 15.43 -7.28
C ARG A 115 -3.81 15.39 -6.86
N ALA A 116 -4.65 16.20 -7.50
CA ALA A 116 -6.11 16.03 -7.50
C ALA A 116 -6.58 15.82 -8.94
N ILE A 117 -7.52 14.90 -9.13
CA ILE A 117 -8.11 14.55 -10.44
C ILE A 117 -9.59 14.90 -10.39
N PHE A 118 -10.05 15.64 -11.39
CA PHE A 118 -11.45 15.99 -11.57
C PHE A 118 -11.96 15.49 -12.91
N ILE A 119 -13.24 15.14 -12.97
CA ILE A 119 -13.93 14.68 -14.17
C ILE A 119 -15.09 15.64 -14.42
N GLY A 120 -15.05 16.38 -15.52
CA GLY A 120 -16.17 17.19 -16.00
C GLY A 120 -17.05 16.37 -16.94
N ARG A 121 -18.29 16.12 -16.54
CA ARG A 121 -19.30 15.41 -17.32
C ARG A 121 -20.30 16.41 -17.86
N ALA A 122 -20.26 16.61 -19.17
CA ALA A 122 -21.23 17.42 -19.89
C ALA A 122 -22.54 16.66 -20.04
N TYR A 123 -23.67 17.32 -19.85
CA TYR A 123 -24.99 16.72 -19.94
C TYR A 123 -25.96 17.56 -20.75
N ASP A 124 -26.98 16.90 -21.32
CA ASP A 124 -27.97 17.51 -22.20
C ASP A 124 -29.27 17.90 -21.48
N GLN A 125 -30.26 18.36 -22.25
CA GLN A 125 -31.57 18.77 -21.73
C GLN A 125 -32.33 17.67 -20.99
N SER A 126 -32.03 16.40 -21.30
CA SER A 126 -32.60 15.21 -20.67
C SER A 126 -31.78 14.72 -19.46
N ASP A 127 -30.77 15.48 -19.04
CA ASP A 127 -29.80 15.13 -17.99
C ASP A 127 -28.93 13.90 -18.31
N GLU A 128 -28.86 13.50 -19.59
CA GLU A 128 -27.97 12.43 -20.04
C GLU A 128 -26.54 12.95 -20.22
N GLU A 129 -25.55 12.14 -19.81
CA GLU A 129 -24.14 12.45 -20.03
C GLU A 129 -23.79 12.27 -21.51
N ILE A 130 -23.34 13.34 -22.16
CA ILE A 130 -23.05 13.38 -23.60
C ILE A 130 -21.55 13.41 -23.90
N HIS A 131 -20.72 13.84 -22.96
CA HIS A 131 -19.26 13.91 -23.10
C HIS A 131 -18.59 14.05 -21.73
N GLN A 132 -17.35 13.59 -21.58
CA GLN A 132 -16.54 13.82 -20.37
C GLN A 132 -15.13 14.33 -20.67
N ALA A 133 -14.52 15.01 -19.72
CA ALA A 133 -13.13 15.47 -19.76
C ALA A 133 -12.48 15.35 -18.38
N VAL A 134 -11.17 15.12 -18.33
CA VAL A 134 -10.40 15.02 -17.08
C VAL A 134 -9.56 16.28 -16.88
N PHE A 135 -9.52 16.78 -15.65
CA PHE A 135 -8.69 17.91 -15.23
C PHE A 135 -7.74 17.47 -14.12
N PHE A 136 -6.47 17.84 -14.26
CA PHE A 136 -5.43 17.58 -13.28
C PHE A 136 -5.08 18.87 -12.55
N ALA A 137 -5.08 18.81 -11.22
CA ALA A 137 -4.63 19.88 -10.35
C ALA A 137 -3.45 19.41 -9.48
N PHE A 138 -2.49 20.30 -9.32
CA PHE A 138 -1.29 20.16 -8.50
C PHE A 138 -1.20 21.36 -7.55
N PRO A 139 -2.10 21.46 -6.54
CA PRO A 139 -2.09 22.54 -5.55
C PRO A 139 -0.72 22.67 -4.88
N GLY A 140 -0.33 23.89 -4.57
CA GLY A 140 0.96 24.16 -3.96
C GLY A 140 1.12 25.62 -3.56
N VAL A 141 2.02 25.86 -2.62
CA VAL A 141 2.41 27.23 -2.25
C VAL A 141 3.20 27.87 -3.40
N PRO A 142 3.19 29.21 -3.52
CA PRO A 142 4.03 29.90 -4.49
C PRO A 142 5.51 29.50 -4.37
N GLY A 143 6.17 29.34 -5.51
CA GLY A 143 7.59 29.05 -5.58
C GLY A 143 8.44 30.18 -5.01
N LYS A 144 9.60 29.83 -4.45
CA LYS A 144 10.63 30.79 -4.05
C LYS A 144 11.62 31.03 -5.20
N GLU A 145 12.56 31.97 -5.02
CA GLU A 145 13.68 32.19 -5.97
C GLU A 145 14.51 30.92 -6.22
N ARG A 146 14.61 30.05 -5.19
CA ARG A 146 15.14 28.70 -5.30
C ARG A 146 14.30 27.74 -4.47
N PRO A 147 14.18 26.47 -4.88
CA PRO A 147 13.47 25.46 -4.11
C PRO A 147 13.92 25.39 -2.64
N SER A 148 12.98 25.16 -1.73
CA SER A 148 13.30 24.92 -0.33
C SER A 148 14.14 23.65 -0.14
N ARG A 149 14.86 23.59 0.98
CA ARG A 149 15.55 22.38 1.46
C ARG A 149 14.53 21.24 1.65
N LEU A 150 14.91 20.03 1.27
CA LEU A 150 14.07 18.84 1.48
C LEU A 150 13.95 18.51 2.97
N ASN A 151 12.76 18.10 3.39
CA ASN A 151 12.48 17.62 4.74
C ASN A 151 12.51 16.10 4.79
N ASN A 152 12.82 15.56 5.98
CA ASN A 152 12.68 14.14 6.31
C ASN A 152 13.40 13.20 5.33
N LEU A 153 14.59 13.61 4.87
CA LEU A 153 15.44 12.78 4.03
C LEU A 153 16.05 11.64 4.87
N TYR A 154 15.84 10.40 4.45
CA TYR A 154 16.46 9.22 5.06
C TYR A 154 16.78 8.17 3.99
N ALA A 155 17.58 7.17 4.37
CA ALA A 155 17.88 6.02 3.54
C ALA A 155 17.57 4.71 4.27
N ALA A 156 17.23 3.68 3.50
CA ALA A 156 17.05 2.31 3.98
C ALA A 156 17.89 1.38 3.11
N ASN A 157 18.60 0.45 3.75
CA ASN A 157 19.43 -0.51 3.05
C ASN A 157 18.65 -1.76 2.65
N GLY A 158 19.09 -2.33 1.53
CA GLY A 158 18.77 -3.66 1.06
C GLY A 158 20.03 -4.49 0.87
N ALA A 159 19.84 -5.71 0.38
CA ALA A 159 20.95 -6.57 -0.02
C ALA A 159 21.56 -6.20 -1.36
N THR A 160 20.77 -5.54 -2.23
CA THR A 160 21.16 -5.24 -3.61
C THR A 160 20.90 -3.78 -4.00
N ALA A 161 20.37 -2.97 -3.07
CA ALA A 161 20.04 -1.59 -3.34
C ALA A 161 20.01 -0.74 -2.07
N VAL A 162 20.03 0.58 -2.26
CA VAL A 162 19.66 1.57 -1.24
C VAL A 162 18.39 2.28 -1.69
N GLY A 163 17.41 2.38 -0.80
CA GLY A 163 16.29 3.30 -0.97
C GLY A 163 16.60 4.63 -0.31
N VAL A 164 16.42 5.73 -1.03
CA VAL A 164 16.56 7.11 -0.53
C VAL A 164 15.19 7.77 -0.61
N PHE A 165 14.73 8.38 0.47
CA PHE A 165 13.35 8.86 0.59
C PHE A 165 13.27 10.23 1.25
N TRP A 166 12.30 11.05 0.84
CA TRP A 166 12.06 12.39 1.39
C TRP A 166 10.59 12.76 1.32
N ASP A 167 10.21 13.86 1.96
CA ASP A 167 8.86 14.42 1.82
C ASP A 167 8.71 15.26 0.55
N PRO A 168 7.53 15.25 -0.09
CA PRO A 168 7.25 16.17 -1.19
C PRO A 168 7.32 17.63 -0.73
N LEU A 169 7.96 18.47 -1.55
CA LEU A 169 7.92 19.91 -1.35
C LEU A 169 6.54 20.47 -1.74
N PRO A 170 5.99 21.41 -0.94
CA PRO A 170 4.67 21.98 -1.20
C PRO A 170 4.67 23.01 -2.33
N GLU A 171 5.85 23.45 -2.79
CA GLU A 171 6.00 24.48 -3.83
C GLU A 171 5.45 23.99 -5.18
N ILE A 172 4.69 24.86 -5.85
CA ILE A 172 4.03 24.57 -7.13
C ILE A 172 5.03 24.39 -8.29
N ASN A 173 6.15 25.11 -8.28
CA ASN A 173 7.12 25.18 -9.38
C ASN A 173 8.24 24.13 -9.26
N ILE A 174 8.10 23.10 -8.43
CA ILE A 174 9.10 22.03 -8.34
C ILE A 174 9.04 21.15 -9.59
N ALA A 175 10.10 21.20 -10.40
CA ALA A 175 10.25 20.40 -11.61
C ALA A 175 10.68 18.97 -11.32
N GLY A 176 11.50 18.74 -10.30
CA GLY A 176 12.05 17.43 -10.01
C GLY A 176 13.18 17.43 -8.99
N TYR A 177 13.97 16.37 -9.00
CA TYR A 177 15.04 16.13 -8.01
C TYR A 177 16.32 15.62 -8.66
N GLU A 178 17.46 16.03 -8.10
CA GLU A 178 18.79 15.49 -8.43
C GLU A 178 19.35 14.73 -7.23
N ILE A 179 19.80 13.51 -7.47
CA ILE A 179 20.39 12.61 -6.51
C ILE A 179 21.86 12.42 -6.88
N ALA A 180 22.74 12.66 -5.93
CA ALA A 180 24.13 12.24 -6.01
C ALA A 180 24.49 11.31 -4.86
N ARG A 181 25.53 10.53 -5.09
CA ARG A 181 26.07 9.53 -4.18
C ARG A 181 27.58 9.68 -4.10
N ARG A 182 28.16 9.35 -2.95
CA ARG A 182 29.58 9.03 -2.82
C ARG A 182 29.73 7.74 -2.03
N ALA A 183 30.71 6.92 -2.38
CA ALA A 183 31.16 5.80 -1.54
C ALA A 183 32.08 6.28 -0.41
N ASP A 184 32.30 5.43 0.59
CA ASP A 184 33.19 5.67 1.73
C ASP A 184 34.64 5.98 1.36
N ASN A 185 35.11 5.51 0.21
CA ASN A 185 36.45 5.77 -0.34
C ASN A 185 36.50 6.94 -1.34
N GLU A 186 35.41 7.66 -1.55
CA GLU A 186 35.30 8.77 -2.50
C GLU A 186 35.17 10.12 -1.78
N GLY A 187 35.88 11.14 -2.28
CA GLY A 187 35.81 12.50 -1.72
C GLY A 187 34.55 13.27 -2.13
N ASP A 188 34.21 13.23 -3.41
CA ASP A 188 33.16 14.04 -4.03
C ASP A 188 31.90 13.24 -4.36
N TYR A 189 30.75 13.92 -4.36
CA TYR A 189 29.47 13.36 -4.79
C TYR A 189 29.37 13.27 -6.33
N THR A 190 28.98 12.10 -6.83
CA THR A 190 28.66 11.86 -8.24
C THR A 190 27.15 11.80 -8.44
N VAL A 191 26.62 12.55 -9.42
CA VAL A 191 25.18 12.50 -9.75
C VAL A 191 24.84 11.13 -10.33
N VAL A 192 23.92 10.43 -9.67
CA VAL A 192 23.46 9.09 -10.07
C VAL A 192 22.07 9.12 -10.69
N ALA A 193 21.26 10.15 -10.40
CA ALA A 193 19.95 10.30 -11.02
C ALA A 193 19.46 11.75 -11.06
N ARG A 194 18.67 12.05 -12.08
CA ARG A 194 17.77 13.21 -12.15
C ARG A 194 16.43 12.73 -12.65
N PHE A 195 15.34 13.17 -12.01
CA PHE A 195 14.02 12.81 -12.48
C PHE A 195 13.00 13.91 -12.24
N PRO A 196 12.00 14.03 -13.14
CA PRO A 196 10.93 14.99 -12.98
C PRO A 196 9.96 14.54 -11.87
N LYS A 197 9.31 15.52 -11.24
CA LYS A 197 8.21 15.32 -10.29
C LYS A 197 7.00 14.68 -10.99
N VAL A 198 6.75 15.05 -12.25
CA VAL A 198 5.65 14.52 -13.08
C VAL A 198 6.26 13.74 -14.25
N VAL A 199 5.94 12.45 -14.38
CA VAL A 199 6.71 11.53 -15.26
C VAL A 199 6.03 11.30 -16.62
N ARG A 200 4.79 11.74 -16.82
CA ARG A 200 4.08 11.58 -18.10
C ARG A 200 3.17 12.77 -18.33
N LEU A 201 3.39 13.50 -19.42
CA LEU A 201 2.49 14.55 -19.91
C LEU A 201 1.87 14.19 -21.26
N ASP A 202 2.46 13.23 -21.99
CA ASP A 202 2.08 12.90 -23.37
C ASP A 202 1.02 11.79 -23.46
N VAL A 203 -0.05 12.12 -24.18
CA VAL A 203 -1.07 11.20 -24.69
C VAL A 203 -0.73 10.93 -26.16
N GLU A 204 0.17 10.01 -26.46
CA GLU A 204 0.27 9.52 -27.84
C GLU A 204 -0.95 8.64 -28.15
N ARG A 205 -1.95 9.22 -28.85
CA ARG A 205 -3.06 8.48 -29.45
C ARG A 205 -2.58 7.83 -30.75
N THR A 206 -2.37 6.52 -30.73
CA THR A 206 -2.52 5.70 -31.93
C THR A 206 -3.16 4.35 -31.58
N GLY A 207 -4.36 4.10 -32.10
CA GLY A 207 -5.05 2.80 -32.04
C GLY A 207 -6.28 2.77 -31.12
N ALA A 208 -7.17 1.81 -31.37
CA ALA A 208 -8.40 1.56 -30.61
C ALA A 208 -8.16 0.93 -29.21
N GLU A 209 -6.89 0.65 -28.87
CA GLU A 209 -6.47 -0.01 -27.62
C GLU A 209 -5.55 0.85 -26.74
N ALA A 210 -5.36 2.13 -27.06
CA ALA A 210 -4.55 3.02 -26.22
C ALA A 210 -5.24 3.24 -24.86
N GLN A 211 -4.78 2.53 -23.82
CA GLN A 211 -5.13 2.87 -22.44
C GLN A 211 -4.69 4.31 -22.16
N GLU A 212 -5.63 5.16 -21.71
CA GLU A 212 -5.32 6.52 -21.28
C GLU A 212 -4.29 6.47 -20.13
N GLN A 213 -3.08 6.99 -20.37
CA GLN A 213 -2.06 7.08 -19.32
C GLN A 213 -2.22 8.41 -18.58
N LEU A 214 -2.71 8.36 -17.34
CA LEU A 214 -2.87 9.54 -16.50
C LEU A 214 -1.48 10.08 -16.08
N PRO A 215 -1.27 11.41 -16.03
CA PRO A 215 -0.02 12.02 -15.58
C PRO A 215 0.28 11.67 -14.12
N GLU A 216 1.37 10.94 -13.87
CA GLU A 216 1.76 10.42 -12.55
C GLU A 216 2.75 11.35 -11.83
N ILE A 217 2.49 11.64 -10.54
CA ILE A 217 3.50 12.23 -9.65
C ILE A 217 4.45 11.12 -9.25
N ARG A 218 5.74 11.25 -9.57
CA ARG A 218 6.76 10.32 -9.10
C ARG A 218 6.78 10.34 -7.57
N PRO A 219 6.72 9.16 -6.90
CA PRO A 219 6.91 9.09 -5.46
C PRO A 219 8.26 9.71 -5.09
N THR A 220 8.33 10.34 -3.91
CA THR A 220 9.56 10.96 -3.39
C THR A 220 10.52 9.91 -2.84
N MET A 221 10.96 9.03 -3.75
CA MET A 221 11.94 8.00 -3.51
C MET A 221 12.87 7.80 -4.70
N PHE A 222 14.06 7.28 -4.41
CA PHE A 222 15.01 6.76 -5.39
C PHE A 222 15.58 5.45 -4.87
N ARG A 223 15.48 4.38 -5.67
CA ARG A 223 16.11 3.10 -5.37
C ARG A 223 17.36 2.94 -6.22
N ASP A 224 18.52 3.01 -5.58
CA ASP A 224 19.83 2.84 -6.21
C ASP A 224 20.26 1.39 -6.17
N SER A 225 20.14 0.69 -7.32
CA SER A 225 20.59 -0.69 -7.48
C SER A 225 22.00 -0.80 -8.09
N SER A 226 22.74 0.31 -8.21
CA SER A 226 24.12 0.33 -8.74
C SER A 226 25.18 0.26 -7.63
N VAL A 227 24.76 -0.16 -6.43
CA VAL A 227 25.56 -0.26 -5.22
C VAL A 227 26.24 -1.61 -5.11
N GLU A 228 27.40 -1.65 -4.44
CA GLU A 228 28.17 -2.87 -4.20
C GLU A 228 27.88 -3.45 -2.81
N PRO A 229 27.78 -4.78 -2.66
CA PRO A 229 27.64 -5.44 -1.36
C PRO A 229 28.71 -5.03 -0.35
N GLY A 230 28.31 -4.80 0.89
CA GLY A 230 29.20 -4.48 2.01
C GLY A 230 29.77 -3.04 2.04
N ARG A 231 29.61 -2.25 0.96
CA ARG A 231 30.01 -0.85 0.89
C ARG A 231 29.11 0.06 1.71
N THR A 232 29.65 1.21 2.07
CA THR A 232 28.91 2.31 2.70
C THR A 232 28.82 3.48 1.73
N TYR A 233 27.64 4.11 1.65
CA TYR A 233 27.36 5.23 0.77
C TYR A 233 26.79 6.41 1.56
N SER A 234 27.04 7.64 1.10
CA SER A 234 26.27 8.82 1.48
C SER A 234 25.51 9.34 0.26
N TYR A 235 24.30 9.85 0.48
CA TYR A 235 23.44 10.39 -0.58
C TYR A 235 23.13 11.86 -0.33
N ARG A 236 23.14 12.65 -1.40
CA ARG A 236 22.78 14.07 -1.41
C ARG A 236 21.66 14.30 -2.41
N VAL A 237 20.54 14.83 -1.92
CA VAL A 237 19.35 15.13 -2.72
C VAL A 237 19.05 16.62 -2.67
N ARG A 238 18.69 17.19 -3.82
CA ARG A 238 18.25 18.59 -3.96
C ARG A 238 17.10 18.70 -4.94
N ALA A 239 16.16 19.59 -4.66
CA ALA A 239 15.07 19.91 -5.57
C ALA A 239 15.53 20.87 -6.67
N MET A 240 14.85 20.80 -7.81
CA MET A 240 15.02 21.67 -8.97
C MET A 240 13.68 22.30 -9.32
N ASP A 241 13.64 23.61 -9.57
CA ASP A 241 12.45 24.31 -10.05
C ASP A 241 12.32 24.23 -11.59
N MET A 242 11.22 24.77 -12.12
CA MET A 242 10.94 24.80 -13.57
C MET A 242 11.92 25.69 -14.34
N GLU A 243 12.57 26.65 -13.67
CA GLU A 243 13.59 27.53 -14.21
C GLU A 243 14.98 26.86 -14.24
N GLY A 244 15.13 25.68 -13.62
CA GLY A 244 16.37 24.91 -13.54
C GLY A 244 17.31 25.33 -12.41
N ASN A 245 16.84 26.14 -11.45
CA ASN A 245 17.57 26.45 -10.24
C ASN A 245 17.49 25.30 -9.25
N PHE A 246 18.60 25.06 -8.54
CA PHE A 246 18.66 24.06 -7.49
C PHE A 246 18.48 24.67 -6.11
N GLY A 247 17.70 23.98 -5.27
CA GLY A 247 17.63 24.25 -3.84
C GLY A 247 18.89 23.79 -3.09
N PRO A 248 18.92 23.99 -1.76
CA PRO A 248 20.01 23.52 -0.90
C PRO A 248 20.14 21.98 -0.90
N ASP A 249 21.37 21.51 -0.69
CA ASP A 249 21.68 20.09 -0.52
C ASP A 249 21.12 19.55 0.80
N THR A 250 20.37 18.45 0.76
CA THR A 250 20.04 17.63 1.94
C THR A 250 20.77 16.30 1.84
N VAL A 251 21.38 15.84 2.94
CA VAL A 251 22.29 14.69 2.94
C VAL A 251 21.81 13.62 3.93
N VAL A 252 21.90 12.36 3.51
CA VAL A 252 21.93 11.19 4.41
C VAL A 252 23.35 10.68 4.46
N GLU A 253 23.91 10.65 5.66
CA GLU A 253 25.25 10.13 5.88
C GLU A 253 25.20 8.63 6.16
N SER A 254 26.07 7.89 5.45
CA SER A 254 26.41 6.49 5.73
C SER A 254 25.24 5.51 5.83
N VAL A 255 24.87 4.92 4.69
CA VAL A 255 24.03 3.73 4.59
C VAL A 255 24.87 2.57 4.06
N ARG A 256 24.94 1.48 4.84
CA ARG A 256 25.73 0.30 4.50
C ARG A 256 24.86 -0.77 3.86
N ILE A 257 25.33 -1.35 2.75
CA ILE A 257 24.70 -2.52 2.16
C ILE A 257 24.93 -3.72 3.06
N GLU A 258 23.83 -4.36 3.47
CA GLU A 258 23.86 -5.53 4.35
C GLU A 258 23.43 -6.78 3.59
N PRO A 259 24.02 -7.96 3.86
CA PRO A 259 23.56 -9.21 3.28
C PRO A 259 22.06 -9.45 3.54
N ALA A 260 21.41 -10.14 2.59
CA ALA A 260 20.03 -10.57 2.75
C ALA A 260 19.87 -11.42 4.02
N ARG A 261 18.95 -11.03 4.89
CA ARG A 261 18.63 -11.73 6.14
C ARG A 261 17.22 -11.40 6.61
N SER A 262 16.70 -12.24 7.49
CA SER A 262 15.50 -11.92 8.26
C SER A 262 15.73 -10.71 9.18
N PRO A 263 14.67 -9.96 9.54
CA PRO A 263 14.77 -8.85 10.48
C PRO A 263 15.29 -9.27 11.86
N LEU A 264 15.98 -8.35 12.54
CA LEU A 264 16.50 -8.52 13.90
C LEU A 264 15.57 -7.86 14.94
N PRO A 265 15.63 -8.24 16.23
CA PRO A 265 14.79 -7.66 17.27
C PRO A 265 14.88 -6.12 17.39
N GLU A 266 16.06 -5.52 17.20
CA GLU A 266 16.25 -4.07 17.23
C GLU A 266 15.58 -3.32 16.05
N GLU A 267 15.16 -4.05 15.01
CA GLU A 267 14.46 -3.54 13.84
C GLU A 267 12.93 -3.67 13.97
N VAL A 268 12.43 -4.11 15.14
CA VAL A 268 11.01 -4.24 15.44
C VAL A 268 10.52 -3.03 16.23
N LEU A 269 9.39 -2.45 15.80
CA LEU A 269 8.64 -1.43 16.52
C LEU A 269 7.30 -2.02 17.01
N LEU A 270 7.02 -1.92 18.30
CA LEU A 270 5.79 -2.39 18.94
C LEU A 270 4.83 -1.22 19.13
N LEU A 271 3.57 -1.38 18.70
CA LEU A 271 2.53 -0.36 18.88
C LEU A 271 1.55 -0.80 19.97
N ALA A 272 1.60 -0.13 21.11
CA ALA A 272 0.65 -0.32 22.20
C ALA A 272 -0.42 0.77 22.18
N ARG A 273 -1.66 0.45 22.53
CA ARG A 273 -2.70 1.45 22.74
C ARG A 273 -2.44 2.21 24.03
N LYS A 274 -2.28 3.53 23.93
CA LYS A 274 -2.06 4.41 25.08
C LYS A 274 -3.19 4.26 26.12
N GLY A 275 -2.81 4.06 27.38
CA GLY A 275 -3.74 3.89 28.50
C GLY A 275 -4.44 2.53 28.56
N SER A 276 -3.94 1.51 27.86
CA SER A 276 -4.42 0.13 27.96
C SER A 276 -3.33 -0.78 28.55
N ASP A 277 -3.54 -1.21 29.79
CA ASP A 277 -2.60 -2.10 30.50
C ASP A 277 -2.42 -3.43 29.76
N GLU A 278 -3.49 -4.00 29.20
CA GLU A 278 -3.41 -5.22 28.39
C GLU A 278 -2.53 -5.03 27.14
N SER A 279 -2.70 -3.90 26.44
CA SER A 279 -1.93 -3.61 25.22
C SER A 279 -0.44 -3.46 25.53
N LEU A 280 -0.12 -2.70 26.57
CA LEU A 280 1.26 -2.48 27.01
C LEU A 280 1.89 -3.75 27.57
N ARG A 281 1.12 -4.59 28.27
CA ARG A 281 1.57 -5.91 28.74
C ARG A 281 1.99 -6.80 27.59
N VAL A 282 1.18 -6.90 26.53
CA VAL A 282 1.53 -7.69 25.32
C VAL A 282 2.81 -7.15 24.66
N ALA A 283 2.93 -5.82 24.51
CA ALA A 283 4.12 -5.21 23.91
C ALA A 283 5.39 -5.51 24.72
N ARG A 284 5.38 -5.28 26.04
CA ARG A 284 6.52 -5.56 26.92
C ARG A 284 6.85 -7.04 26.96
N TYR A 285 5.84 -7.91 26.98
CA TYR A 285 6.06 -9.35 26.94
C TYR A 285 6.81 -9.77 25.68
N TYR A 286 6.39 -9.29 24.51
CA TYR A 286 7.11 -9.55 23.27
C TYR A 286 8.54 -9.01 23.31
N ALA A 287 8.70 -7.78 23.81
CA ALA A 287 10.00 -7.14 23.91
C ALA A 287 10.98 -7.95 24.77
N GLU A 288 10.55 -8.41 25.93
CA GLU A 288 11.32 -9.26 26.82
C GLU A 288 11.69 -10.60 26.14
N ARG A 289 10.71 -11.28 25.55
CA ARG A 289 10.90 -12.64 24.99
C ARG A 289 11.72 -12.68 23.72
N ARG A 290 11.68 -11.62 22.90
CA ARG A 290 12.45 -11.51 21.64
C ARG A 290 13.67 -10.60 21.73
N GLY A 291 13.89 -9.91 22.85
CA GLY A 291 14.97 -8.94 22.99
C GLY A 291 14.76 -7.66 22.18
N VAL A 292 13.50 -7.27 21.92
CA VAL A 292 13.22 -5.97 21.29
C VAL A 292 13.54 -4.88 22.31
N PRO A 293 14.29 -3.82 21.94
CA PRO A 293 14.57 -2.73 22.86
C PRO A 293 13.30 -2.04 23.36
N GLU A 294 13.18 -1.78 24.67
CA GLU A 294 12.04 -1.05 25.26
C GLU A 294 11.78 0.31 24.59
N ARG A 295 12.83 1.00 24.11
CA ARG A 295 12.70 2.26 23.36
C ARG A 295 11.92 2.11 22.04
N ASN A 296 11.76 0.89 21.53
CA ASN A 296 10.98 0.58 20.33
C ASN A 296 9.52 0.24 20.67
N ILE A 297 9.04 0.57 21.88
CA ILE A 297 7.62 0.51 22.22
C ILE A 297 7.03 1.92 22.08
N LEU A 298 6.06 2.06 21.18
CA LEU A 298 5.32 3.30 20.96
C LEU A 298 3.88 3.15 21.44
N GLU A 299 3.49 3.97 22.42
CA GLU A 299 2.09 4.11 22.82
C GLU A 299 1.33 5.08 21.91
N VAL A 300 0.39 4.57 21.13
CA VAL A 300 -0.43 5.36 20.20
C VAL A 300 -1.78 5.74 20.81
N SER A 301 -2.16 7.01 20.62
CA SER A 301 -3.46 7.51 21.09
C SER A 301 -4.56 7.13 20.09
N ILE A 302 -5.60 6.45 20.58
CA ILE A 302 -6.74 6.01 19.78
C ILE A 302 -8.01 6.68 20.33
N PRO A 303 -8.85 7.30 19.48
CA PRO A 303 -10.11 7.89 19.92
C PRO A 303 -10.97 6.90 20.70
N LYS A 304 -11.62 7.38 21.77
CA LYS A 304 -12.50 6.54 22.59
C LYS A 304 -13.71 6.02 21.81
N ALA A 305 -14.27 6.86 20.94
CA ALA A 305 -15.41 6.50 20.11
C ALA A 305 -14.95 5.82 18.81
N ALA A 306 -15.27 4.54 18.63
CA ALA A 306 -14.79 3.76 17.48
C ALA A 306 -15.14 4.39 16.11
N HIS A 307 -16.31 5.04 15.98
CA HIS A 307 -16.74 5.66 14.73
C HIS A 307 -15.90 6.89 14.32
N THR A 308 -15.17 7.50 15.26
CA THR A 308 -14.27 8.64 14.98
C THR A 308 -12.85 8.21 14.64
N PHE A 309 -12.50 6.94 14.84
CA PHE A 309 -11.19 6.40 14.46
C PHE A 309 -10.98 6.45 12.95
N ARG A 310 -9.77 6.84 12.54
CA ARG A 310 -9.28 6.76 11.15
C ARG A 310 -7.84 6.28 11.19
N ASN A 311 -7.46 5.44 10.21
CA ASN A 311 -6.10 4.88 10.13
C ASN A 311 -5.00 5.96 10.15
N VAL A 312 -5.26 7.12 9.53
CA VAL A 312 -4.33 8.27 9.48
C VAL A 312 -3.82 8.70 10.85
N GLN A 313 -4.62 8.56 11.91
CA GLN A 313 -4.22 8.96 13.26
C GLN A 313 -3.06 8.12 13.81
N VAL A 314 -3.03 6.82 13.48
CA VAL A 314 -1.95 5.93 13.88
C VAL A 314 -0.80 6.02 12.88
N VAL A 315 -1.09 6.07 11.58
CA VAL A 315 -0.08 6.20 10.51
C VAL A 315 0.80 7.44 10.74
N GLU A 316 0.20 8.61 10.97
CA GLU A 316 0.97 9.84 11.21
C GLU A 316 1.77 9.77 12.52
N ALA A 317 1.19 9.26 13.61
CA ALA A 317 1.90 9.12 14.88
C ALA A 317 3.14 8.21 14.75
N VAL A 318 3.02 7.09 14.03
CA VAL A 318 4.14 6.18 13.78
C VAL A 318 5.16 6.83 12.86
N ARG A 319 4.72 7.50 11.79
CA ARG A 319 5.59 8.22 10.85
C ARG A 319 6.42 9.29 11.57
N GLU A 320 5.79 10.15 12.36
CA GLU A 320 6.46 11.18 13.16
C GLU A 320 7.45 10.58 14.15
N HIS A 321 7.05 9.51 14.85
CA HIS A 321 7.95 8.82 15.78
C HIS A 321 9.19 8.28 15.08
N LEU A 322 9.05 7.63 13.92
CA LEU A 322 10.19 7.09 13.17
C LEU A 322 11.13 8.18 12.68
N LEU A 323 10.59 9.30 12.19
CA LEU A 323 11.37 10.42 11.69
C LEU A 323 12.10 11.15 12.83
N ASN A 324 11.38 11.52 13.89
CA ASN A 324 11.92 12.31 15.00
C ASN A 324 13.00 11.57 15.81
N ASN A 325 12.99 10.23 15.78
CA ASN A 325 13.96 9.40 16.50
C ASN A 325 15.03 8.77 15.58
N GLY A 326 15.07 9.14 14.29
CA GLY A 326 16.05 8.59 13.34
C GLY A 326 15.94 7.07 13.18
N LEU A 327 14.73 6.53 13.29
CA LEU A 327 14.37 5.12 13.15
C LEU A 327 13.83 4.78 11.75
N ALA A 328 13.44 5.79 10.96
CA ALA A 328 13.05 5.61 9.57
C ALA A 328 14.20 4.97 8.77
N GLY A 329 13.90 3.88 8.05
CA GLY A 329 14.88 3.06 7.33
C GLY A 329 15.67 2.06 8.19
N LYS A 330 15.56 2.10 9.53
CA LYS A 330 16.16 1.12 10.45
C LYS A 330 15.14 0.11 10.95
N ILE A 331 13.94 0.56 11.30
CA ILE A 331 12.83 -0.33 11.62
C ILE A 331 12.38 -1.03 10.33
N ARG A 332 12.25 -2.36 10.38
CA ARG A 332 11.76 -3.21 9.29
C ARG A 332 10.42 -3.84 9.59
N VAL A 333 10.09 -4.01 10.87
CA VAL A 333 8.86 -4.69 11.33
C VAL A 333 8.07 -3.76 12.23
N ILE A 334 6.77 -3.63 11.99
CA ILE A 334 5.82 -2.94 12.87
C ILE A 334 4.83 -3.96 13.41
N VAL A 335 4.63 -3.97 14.73
CA VAL A 335 3.80 -4.95 15.44
C VAL A 335 2.70 -4.24 16.20
N PRO A 336 1.49 -4.10 15.62
CA PRO A 336 0.32 -3.70 16.37
C PRO A 336 0.04 -4.71 17.48
N CYS A 337 -0.06 -4.25 18.72
CA CYS A 337 -0.44 -5.08 19.86
C CYS A 337 -1.95 -4.99 20.12
N ARG A 338 -2.43 -5.90 20.96
CA ARG A 338 -3.82 -5.99 21.40
C ARG A 338 -4.47 -4.62 21.63
N GLY A 339 -5.66 -4.42 21.08
CA GLY A 339 -6.44 -3.21 21.27
C GLY A 339 -6.08 -2.06 20.32
N VAL A 340 -5.04 -2.19 19.49
CA VAL A 340 -4.86 -1.33 18.32
C VAL A 340 -5.88 -1.75 17.25
N PRO A 341 -6.70 -0.82 16.70
CA PRO A 341 -7.76 -1.16 15.75
C PRO A 341 -7.29 -1.95 14.53
N LEU A 342 -8.17 -2.79 13.99
CA LEU A 342 -7.91 -3.56 12.76
C LEU A 342 -7.92 -2.67 11.50
N GLY A 343 -8.71 -1.61 11.51
CA GLY A 343 -8.90 -0.70 10.38
C GLY A 343 -10.02 0.29 10.66
N ASP A 344 -10.32 1.16 9.69
CA ASP A 344 -11.34 2.20 9.80
C ASP A 344 -12.63 1.88 9.02
N GLY A 345 -12.80 0.61 8.64
CA GLY A 345 -13.90 0.12 7.82
C GLY A 345 -13.70 0.32 6.30
N ARG A 346 -12.67 1.07 5.88
CA ARG A 346 -12.31 1.20 4.46
C ARG A 346 -11.07 0.39 4.13
N ARG A 347 -10.06 0.46 5.00
CA ARG A 347 -8.77 -0.20 4.83
C ARG A 347 -8.33 -0.84 6.15
N SER A 348 -7.62 -1.95 6.06
CA SER A 348 -6.81 -2.51 7.15
C SER A 348 -5.75 -1.50 7.58
N LEU A 349 -5.64 -1.26 8.89
CA LEU A 349 -4.57 -0.44 9.45
C LEU A 349 -3.20 -1.05 9.16
N ASP A 350 -3.06 -2.36 9.29
CA ASP A 350 -1.78 -3.06 9.12
C ASP A 350 -1.27 -2.91 7.69
N SER A 351 -2.18 -2.98 6.71
CA SER A 351 -1.83 -2.76 5.30
C SER A 351 -1.47 -1.29 4.99
N MET A 352 -2.00 -0.34 5.76
CA MET A 352 -1.59 1.08 5.69
C MET A 352 -0.20 1.29 6.33
N LEU A 353 0.10 0.59 7.42
CA LEU A 353 1.42 0.62 8.07
C LEU A 353 2.52 0.00 7.19
N MET A 354 2.19 -0.98 6.34
CA MET A 354 3.13 -1.53 5.36
C MET A 354 3.67 -0.47 4.39
N ASP A 355 2.83 0.48 3.97
CA ASP A 355 3.21 1.65 3.17
C ASP A 355 3.01 2.94 3.98
N LEU A 356 3.66 3.00 5.14
CA LEU A 356 3.54 4.08 6.12
C LEU A 356 3.73 5.49 5.52
N PHE A 357 4.57 5.62 4.49
CA PHE A 357 4.95 6.89 3.89
C PHE A 357 4.22 7.22 2.58
N ASP A 358 3.14 6.50 2.27
CA ASP A 358 2.25 6.85 1.15
C ASP A 358 2.95 6.83 -0.22
N ARG A 359 3.85 5.86 -0.41
CA ARG A 359 4.72 5.79 -1.59
C ARG A 359 4.14 4.96 -2.71
N TYR A 360 3.24 4.08 -2.36
CA TYR A 360 2.55 3.17 -3.24
C TYR A 360 1.06 3.55 -3.27
N THR A 361 0.75 4.84 -3.46
CA THR A 361 -0.63 5.33 -3.67
C THR A 361 -0.86 5.80 -5.08
N TRP A 362 -1.58 4.97 -5.83
CA TRP A 362 -2.11 5.31 -7.14
C TRP A 362 -3.59 5.01 -7.10
N GLY A 363 -4.44 6.00 -7.41
CA GLY A 363 -5.91 5.98 -7.24
C GLY A 363 -6.58 4.69 -7.74
N ARG A 364 -6.63 3.68 -6.87
CA ARG A 364 -7.10 2.32 -7.18
C ARG A 364 -8.05 1.83 -6.10
N THR A 365 -9.16 1.28 -6.55
CA THR A 365 -10.21 0.65 -5.73
C THR A 365 -9.71 -0.52 -4.89
N MET A 366 -8.65 -1.19 -5.35
CA MET A 366 -8.18 -2.50 -4.86
C MET A 366 -6.71 -2.46 -4.38
N GLY A 367 -6.31 -1.41 -3.67
CA GLY A 367 -4.92 -1.22 -3.18
C GLY A 367 -3.89 -1.07 -4.31
N THR A 368 -2.61 -1.08 -3.94
CA THR A 368 -1.48 -1.00 -4.88
C THR A 368 -0.69 -2.30 -4.88
N SER A 369 -0.22 -2.72 -6.05
CA SER A 369 0.59 -3.93 -6.21
C SER A 369 1.78 -3.92 -5.25
N ASN A 370 1.89 -4.98 -4.46
CA ASN A 370 3.00 -5.20 -3.54
C ASN A 370 4.23 -5.67 -4.33
N PRO A 371 5.38 -4.97 -4.29
CA PRO A 371 6.58 -5.39 -5.01
C PRO A 371 7.10 -6.75 -4.56
N PHE A 372 6.83 -7.18 -3.32
CA PHE A 372 7.28 -8.49 -2.81
C PHE A 372 6.39 -9.67 -3.22
N PHE A 373 5.20 -9.41 -3.78
CA PHE A 373 4.27 -10.49 -4.10
C PHE A 373 4.89 -11.49 -5.10
N GLY A 374 4.89 -12.77 -4.71
CA GLY A 374 5.46 -13.87 -5.49
C GLY A 374 6.99 -13.98 -5.41
N GLN A 375 7.69 -13.01 -4.85
CA GLN A 375 9.14 -13.09 -4.68
C GLN A 375 9.53 -14.27 -3.77
N ASN A 376 10.77 -14.73 -3.89
CA ASN A 376 11.40 -15.71 -3.02
C ASN A 376 12.74 -15.13 -2.54
N ALA A 377 12.66 -14.08 -1.73
CA ALA A 377 13.81 -13.34 -1.23
C ALA A 377 13.50 -12.71 0.13
N HIS A 378 14.55 -12.44 0.90
CA HIS A 378 14.42 -11.71 2.16
C HIS A 378 13.87 -10.31 1.95
N PHE A 379 13.25 -9.77 3.00
CA PHE A 379 12.72 -8.42 2.98
C PHE A 379 13.83 -7.38 2.73
N ASP A 380 13.58 -6.50 1.75
CA ASP A 380 14.51 -5.48 1.30
C ASP A 380 13.98 -4.08 1.66
N GLY A 381 14.62 -3.42 2.64
CA GLY A 381 14.22 -2.10 3.13
C GLY A 381 14.29 -1.00 2.06
N SER A 382 15.03 -1.20 0.97
CA SER A 382 15.16 -0.22 -0.12
C SER A 382 13.85 0.03 -0.88
N PHE A 383 12.82 -0.80 -0.71
CA PHE A 383 11.47 -0.55 -1.23
C PHE A 383 10.70 0.48 -0.39
N GLY A 384 11.17 0.83 0.81
CA GLY A 384 10.53 1.81 1.68
C GLY A 384 9.18 1.35 2.25
N LEU A 385 8.97 0.03 2.28
CA LEU A 385 7.84 -0.64 2.92
C LEU A 385 8.23 -1.13 4.32
N TYR A 386 7.27 -1.70 5.04
CA TYR A 386 7.45 -2.36 6.33
C TYR A 386 6.77 -3.74 6.34
N LEU A 387 7.38 -4.69 7.04
CA LEU A 387 6.69 -5.92 7.43
C LEU A 387 5.72 -5.61 8.56
N VAL A 388 4.49 -6.13 8.49
CA VAL A 388 3.49 -5.92 9.53
C VAL A 388 2.78 -7.23 9.86
N SER A 389 2.85 -7.61 11.13
CA SER A 389 2.04 -8.67 11.72
C SER A 389 1.71 -8.28 13.15
N ARG A 390 0.46 -8.48 13.57
CA ARG A 390 -0.01 -8.08 14.90
C ARG A 390 0.05 -9.21 15.92
N LEU A 391 0.24 -8.82 17.18
CA LEU A 391 0.06 -9.68 18.36
C LEU A 391 -1.26 -9.29 19.04
N ASP A 392 -2.31 -9.98 18.64
CA ASP A 392 -3.69 -9.66 19.01
C ASP A 392 -4.52 -10.95 19.11
N GLY A 393 -5.72 -10.85 19.67
CA GLY A 393 -6.61 -11.98 19.89
C GLY A 393 -7.80 -11.61 20.76
N PRO A 394 -8.64 -12.60 21.14
CA PRO A 394 -9.79 -12.38 22.02
C PRO A 394 -9.38 -11.77 23.38
N ASP A 395 -8.22 -12.17 23.92
CA ASP A 395 -7.64 -11.67 25.16
C ASP A 395 -6.10 -11.50 25.07
N ALA A 396 -5.51 -10.91 26.11
CA ALA A 396 -4.06 -10.68 26.19
C ALA A 396 -3.25 -11.98 26.29
N GLU A 397 -3.79 -13.00 26.96
CA GLU A 397 -3.12 -14.31 27.12
C GLU A 397 -3.00 -15.02 25.78
N THR A 398 -4.04 -14.97 24.95
CA THR A 398 -4.00 -15.49 23.58
C THR A 398 -2.92 -14.78 22.76
N ALA A 399 -2.85 -13.45 22.83
CA ALA A 399 -1.85 -12.66 22.10
C ALA A 399 -0.40 -12.97 22.54
N MET A 400 -0.15 -13.10 23.84
CA MET A 400 1.16 -13.49 24.37
C MET A 400 1.50 -14.94 24.03
N GLY A 401 0.50 -15.83 24.04
CA GLY A 401 0.65 -17.24 23.68
C GLY A 401 1.09 -17.46 22.23
N LEU A 402 0.80 -16.53 21.31
CA LEU A 402 1.36 -16.57 19.93
C LEU A 402 2.90 -16.55 19.94
N VAL A 403 3.47 -15.75 20.84
CA VAL A 403 4.92 -15.59 21.00
C VAL A 403 5.54 -16.86 21.58
N ASP A 404 4.93 -17.41 22.63
CA ASP A 404 5.41 -18.63 23.26
C ASP A 404 5.38 -19.82 22.30
N LYS A 405 4.29 -19.97 21.55
CA LYS A 405 4.14 -21.03 20.55
C LYS A 405 5.16 -20.88 19.42
N ALA A 406 5.41 -19.66 18.95
CA ALA A 406 6.42 -19.41 17.92
C ALA A 406 7.83 -19.78 18.40
N ILE A 407 8.23 -19.32 19.59
CA ILE A 407 9.55 -19.61 20.18
C ILE A 407 9.73 -21.09 20.47
N ALA A 408 8.67 -21.79 20.92
CA ALA A 408 8.70 -23.24 21.10
C ALA A 408 8.86 -23.95 19.75
N ALA A 409 8.10 -23.54 18.73
CA ALA A 409 8.14 -24.13 17.41
C ALA A 409 9.51 -23.98 16.72
N GLU A 410 10.18 -22.83 16.87
CA GLU A 410 11.52 -22.57 16.33
C GLU A 410 12.58 -23.60 16.76
N ARG A 411 12.36 -24.29 17.87
CA ARG A 411 13.31 -25.29 18.41
C ARG A 411 13.14 -26.66 17.76
N GLU A 412 11.92 -27.05 17.41
CA GLU A 412 11.58 -28.45 17.14
C GLU A 412 10.80 -28.66 15.84
N VAL A 413 10.01 -27.67 15.41
CA VAL A 413 9.10 -27.79 14.29
C VAL A 413 9.83 -27.55 12.98
N ARG A 414 9.64 -28.49 12.06
CA ARG A 414 10.06 -28.44 10.65
C ARG A 414 8.84 -28.50 9.76
N ALA A 415 9.00 -28.24 8.46
CA ALA A 415 7.92 -28.36 7.49
C ALA A 415 7.23 -29.74 7.54
N SER A 416 8.02 -30.81 7.72
CA SER A 416 7.55 -32.19 7.79
C SER A 416 6.99 -32.63 9.15
N SER A 417 6.93 -31.74 10.16
CA SER A 417 6.40 -32.08 11.50
C SER A 417 4.90 -32.37 11.50
N GLY A 418 4.17 -31.93 10.48
CA GLY A 418 2.76 -32.21 10.29
C GLY A 418 2.35 -32.09 8.83
N ALA A 419 1.13 -32.49 8.55
CA ALA A 419 0.58 -32.48 7.20
C ALA A 419 -0.07 -31.13 6.85
N ALA A 420 -0.17 -30.87 5.56
CA ALA A 420 -0.89 -29.75 4.98
C ALA A 420 -2.29 -30.18 4.52
N TYR A 421 -3.26 -29.28 4.67
CA TYR A 421 -4.60 -29.44 4.13
C TYR A 421 -4.87 -28.42 3.03
N PHE A 422 -5.30 -28.91 1.87
CA PHE A 422 -5.77 -28.11 0.75
C PHE A 422 -7.09 -28.65 0.19
N VAL A 423 -7.85 -27.78 -0.46
CA VAL A 423 -9.06 -28.20 -1.20
C VAL A 423 -8.66 -28.97 -2.45
N ASN A 424 -9.39 -30.02 -2.79
CA ASN A 424 -9.20 -30.80 -4.01
C ASN A 424 -9.76 -30.07 -5.25
N ASP A 425 -9.16 -28.95 -5.63
CA ASP A 425 -9.43 -28.26 -6.89
C ASP A 425 -8.16 -27.63 -7.47
N GLN A 426 -8.27 -26.96 -8.63
CA GLN A 426 -7.14 -26.37 -9.33
C GLN A 426 -6.32 -25.39 -8.47
N ALA A 427 -6.96 -24.59 -7.62
CA ALA A 427 -6.25 -23.65 -6.76
C ALA A 427 -5.49 -24.39 -5.64
N GLY A 428 -6.09 -25.45 -5.09
CA GLY A 428 -5.44 -26.27 -4.07
C GLY A 428 -4.25 -27.06 -4.58
N GLN A 429 -4.24 -27.43 -5.87
CA GLN A 429 -3.10 -28.12 -6.50
C GLN A 429 -1.81 -27.27 -6.50
N GLU A 430 -1.90 -25.94 -6.48
CA GLU A 430 -0.70 -25.10 -6.32
C GLU A 430 -0.06 -25.28 -4.94
N GLY A 431 -0.88 -25.45 -3.90
CA GLY A 431 -0.43 -25.82 -2.56
C GLY A 431 0.18 -27.23 -2.49
N VAL A 432 -0.39 -28.20 -3.22
CA VAL A 432 0.16 -29.56 -3.32
C VAL A 432 1.57 -29.53 -3.93
N LYS A 433 1.75 -28.83 -5.06
CA LYS A 433 3.06 -28.66 -5.70
C LYS A 433 4.07 -27.98 -4.77
N ALA A 434 3.63 -27.02 -3.97
CA ALA A 434 4.47 -26.39 -2.96
C ALA A 434 4.91 -27.39 -1.89
N ALA A 435 3.98 -28.18 -1.36
CA ALA A 435 4.27 -29.17 -0.34
C ALA A 435 5.27 -30.24 -0.83
N GLU A 436 5.16 -30.68 -2.09
CA GLU A 436 6.10 -31.62 -2.73
C GLU A 436 7.55 -31.12 -2.72
N ARG A 437 7.78 -29.82 -2.98
CA ARG A 437 9.12 -29.22 -2.97
C ARG A 437 9.81 -29.30 -1.60
N HIS A 438 9.02 -29.31 -0.53
CA HIS A 438 9.51 -29.27 0.85
C HIS A 438 9.29 -30.58 1.62
N GLY A 439 8.81 -31.63 0.94
CA GLY A 439 8.55 -32.93 1.57
C GLY A 439 7.43 -32.91 2.62
N VAL A 440 6.45 -32.03 2.46
CA VAL A 440 5.30 -31.90 3.36
C VAL A 440 4.19 -32.86 2.91
N GLN A 441 3.70 -33.69 3.83
CA GLN A 441 2.56 -34.57 3.54
C GLN A 441 1.30 -33.74 3.30
N VAL A 442 0.45 -34.15 2.36
CA VAL A 442 -0.76 -33.41 2.02
C VAL A 442 -2.00 -34.27 2.15
N VAL A 443 -3.04 -33.70 2.75
CA VAL A 443 -4.41 -34.20 2.73
C VAL A 443 -5.24 -33.27 1.87
N THR A 444 -5.77 -33.79 0.77
CA THR A 444 -6.75 -33.05 -0.06
C THR A 444 -8.16 -33.59 0.17
N LYS A 445 -9.12 -32.70 0.39
CA LYS A 445 -10.55 -33.06 0.40
C LYS A 445 -11.36 -32.03 -0.38
N ASP A 446 -12.58 -32.38 -0.75
CA ASP A 446 -13.53 -31.38 -1.24
C ASP A 446 -13.77 -30.29 -0.18
N ARG A 447 -14.29 -29.16 -0.64
CA ARG A 447 -14.52 -27.98 0.20
C ARG A 447 -15.32 -28.36 1.45
N LEU A 448 -14.81 -27.96 2.61
CA LEU A 448 -15.49 -28.13 3.89
C LEU A 448 -16.75 -27.25 3.86
N TYR A 449 -17.95 -27.84 3.82
CA TYR A 449 -19.23 -27.11 3.80
C TYR A 449 -20.18 -27.49 4.96
N THR A 450 -20.00 -28.65 5.59
CA THR A 450 -20.90 -29.17 6.64
C THR A 450 -20.18 -29.36 7.98
N LYS A 451 -20.96 -29.52 9.06
CA LYS A 451 -20.45 -29.67 10.44
C LYS A 451 -19.67 -30.97 10.67
N GLU A 452 -19.82 -31.99 9.81
CA GLU A 452 -19.19 -33.29 10.00
C GLU A 452 -17.73 -33.39 9.49
N ASN A 453 -17.20 -32.36 8.84
CA ASN A 453 -15.87 -32.44 8.22
C ASN A 453 -14.77 -31.90 9.13
N LEU A 454 -14.47 -32.65 10.19
CA LEU A 454 -13.26 -32.42 10.98
C LEU A 454 -12.02 -32.73 10.12
N ILE A 455 -11.00 -31.87 10.24
CA ILE A 455 -9.69 -32.16 9.67
C ILE A 455 -8.90 -33.10 10.59
N PRO A 456 -8.00 -33.94 10.05
CA PRO A 456 -7.13 -34.79 10.86
C PRO A 456 -6.26 -33.99 11.84
N ASP A 457 -5.92 -34.58 12.99
CA ASP A 457 -5.21 -33.88 14.06
C ASP A 457 -3.75 -33.56 13.67
N GLU A 458 -3.16 -34.35 12.76
CA GLU A 458 -1.82 -34.16 12.20
C GLU A 458 -1.70 -32.94 11.27
N ILE A 459 -2.82 -32.30 10.89
CA ILE A 459 -2.78 -31.09 10.06
C ILE A 459 -2.21 -29.93 10.88
N MET A 460 -1.06 -29.41 10.43
CA MET A 460 -0.40 -28.21 10.97
C MET A 460 -0.51 -27.01 10.03
N TRP A 461 -0.61 -27.28 8.73
CA TRP A 461 -0.62 -26.27 7.69
C TRP A 461 -1.98 -26.28 7.00
N PHE A 462 -2.72 -25.19 7.10
CA PHE A 462 -4.11 -25.19 6.61
C PHE A 462 -4.37 -23.99 5.73
N PHE A 463 -4.83 -24.24 4.51
CA PHE A 463 -5.40 -23.22 3.66
C PHE A 463 -6.62 -23.76 2.92
N SER A 464 -7.75 -23.09 3.10
CA SER A 464 -9.04 -23.48 2.50
C SER A 464 -9.87 -22.24 2.16
N TRP A 465 -11.08 -22.45 1.63
CA TRP A 465 -12.02 -21.39 1.28
C TRP A 465 -13.45 -21.88 1.29
N GLY A 466 -14.39 -20.93 1.43
CA GLY A 466 -15.81 -21.23 1.39
C GLY A 466 -16.64 -20.38 2.34
N HIS A 467 -17.13 -21.01 3.40
CA HIS A 467 -18.27 -20.54 4.18
C HIS A 467 -17.86 -19.79 5.46
N GLU A 468 -18.88 -19.35 6.21
CA GLU A 468 -18.75 -18.78 7.55
C GLU A 468 -17.90 -19.62 8.50
N TYR A 469 -17.33 -19.00 9.54
CA TYR A 469 -16.53 -19.72 10.50
C TYR A 469 -17.28 -20.93 11.08
N ARG A 470 -16.60 -22.07 11.10
CA ARG A 470 -17.00 -23.27 11.82
C ARG A 470 -15.77 -23.91 12.44
N LYS A 471 -15.97 -24.46 13.64
CA LYS A 471 -14.95 -25.28 14.30
C LYS A 471 -14.65 -26.52 13.44
N ILE A 472 -13.40 -26.66 13.02
CA ILE A 472 -12.95 -27.73 12.10
C ILE A 472 -12.06 -28.77 12.79
N ARG A 473 -11.77 -28.60 14.08
CA ARG A 473 -10.94 -29.53 14.87
C ARG A 473 -11.62 -29.91 16.17
N ARG A 474 -11.31 -31.09 16.69
CA ARG A 474 -11.68 -31.49 18.06
C ARG A 474 -10.66 -30.96 19.05
N ASN A 475 -9.39 -31.20 18.74
CA ASN A 475 -8.24 -30.83 19.54
C ASN A 475 -7.66 -29.48 19.09
N GLU A 476 -6.86 -28.87 19.96
CA GLU A 476 -6.13 -27.65 19.65
C GLU A 476 -5.22 -27.83 18.42
N TRP A 477 -4.90 -26.72 17.78
CA TRP A 477 -3.90 -26.71 16.72
C TRP A 477 -2.51 -27.08 17.29
N PRO A 478 -1.70 -27.87 16.57
CA PRO A 478 -0.35 -28.16 17.02
C PRO A 478 0.49 -26.88 17.12
N VAL A 479 1.41 -26.84 18.07
CA VAL A 479 2.36 -25.73 18.22
C VAL A 479 3.20 -25.60 16.94
N GLY A 480 3.31 -24.38 16.44
CA GLY A 480 3.96 -24.05 15.17
C GLY A 480 3.02 -23.98 13.96
N SER A 481 1.76 -24.35 14.10
CA SER A 481 0.76 -24.34 13.02
C SER A 481 0.52 -22.96 12.39
N ILE A 482 0.25 -22.97 11.08
CA ILE A 482 -0.27 -21.82 10.34
C ILE A 482 -1.57 -22.20 9.66
N ALA A 483 -2.63 -21.42 9.90
CA ALA A 483 -3.93 -21.64 9.29
C ALA A 483 -4.49 -20.35 8.67
N GLY A 484 -5.05 -20.47 7.46
CA GLY A 484 -5.76 -19.41 6.76
C GLY A 484 -7.02 -19.94 6.08
N TYR A 485 -8.01 -19.07 5.90
CA TYR A 485 -9.26 -19.42 5.24
C TYR A 485 -9.76 -18.27 4.38
N LEU A 486 -9.84 -18.44 3.07
CA LEU A 486 -10.27 -17.37 2.17
C LEU A 486 -11.79 -17.19 2.27
N LYS A 487 -12.17 -16.07 2.91
CA LYS A 487 -13.49 -15.43 2.98
C LYS A 487 -13.29 -13.92 3.26
N SER A 488 -14.22 -13.11 2.77
CA SER A 488 -14.11 -11.64 2.70
C SER A 488 -14.06 -10.87 4.03
N ASP A 489 -14.42 -11.50 5.16
CA ASP A 489 -14.51 -10.86 6.48
C ASP A 489 -13.78 -11.67 7.57
N THR A 490 -12.85 -12.55 7.17
CA THR A 490 -12.16 -13.49 8.07
C THR A 490 -11.49 -12.87 9.30
N LEU A 491 -11.16 -11.59 9.23
CA LEU A 491 -10.56 -10.79 10.29
C LEU A 491 -11.30 -9.47 10.53
N ALA A 492 -12.61 -9.41 10.27
CA ALA A 492 -13.39 -8.19 10.49
C ALA A 492 -13.50 -7.83 11.99
N ARG A 493 -13.45 -8.82 12.88
CA ARG A 493 -13.41 -8.65 14.35
C ARG A 493 -12.58 -9.74 15.01
N LEU A 494 -12.01 -9.44 16.19
CA LEU A 494 -11.15 -10.36 16.96
C LEU A 494 -11.60 -10.62 18.40
N ASN A 495 -12.55 -9.84 18.92
CA ASN A 495 -12.92 -9.80 20.34
C ASN A 495 -14.42 -10.03 20.56
N GLN A 496 -15.05 -10.87 19.75
CA GLN A 496 -16.47 -11.19 19.92
C GLN A 496 -16.65 -12.23 21.05
N PRO A 497 -17.75 -12.20 21.81
CA PRO A 497 -17.99 -13.21 22.86
C PRO A 497 -18.06 -14.66 22.35
N LYS A 498 -18.36 -14.83 21.07
CA LYS A 498 -18.30 -16.11 20.35
C LYS A 498 -17.61 -15.85 19.02
N ALA A 499 -16.66 -16.71 18.64
CA ALA A 499 -16.04 -16.63 17.33
C ALA A 499 -17.10 -16.74 16.22
N GLY A 500 -17.23 -15.65 15.46
CA GLY A 500 -18.00 -15.59 14.21
C GLY A 500 -17.11 -15.45 12.97
N TYR A 501 -15.80 -15.31 13.18
CA TYR A 501 -14.80 -15.05 12.14
C TYR A 501 -13.67 -16.07 12.24
N TRP A 502 -13.15 -16.47 11.08
CA TRP A 502 -12.13 -17.52 10.99
C TRP A 502 -10.89 -17.21 11.82
N VAL A 503 -10.36 -15.99 11.74
CA VAL A 503 -9.14 -15.66 12.49
C VAL A 503 -9.36 -15.75 14.00
N GLN A 504 -10.45 -15.18 14.53
CA GLN A 504 -10.74 -15.30 15.97
C GLN A 504 -10.88 -16.77 16.40
N GLY A 505 -11.62 -17.55 15.62
CA GLY A 505 -11.82 -18.97 15.92
C GLY A 505 -10.54 -19.79 15.91
N LEU A 506 -9.67 -19.58 14.91
CA LEU A 506 -8.37 -20.25 14.82
C LEU A 506 -7.46 -19.89 16.02
N LEU A 507 -7.50 -18.63 16.49
CA LEU A 507 -6.76 -18.18 17.67
C LEU A 507 -7.29 -18.85 18.95
N GLU A 508 -8.61 -18.90 19.13
CA GLU A 508 -9.25 -19.61 20.25
C GLU A 508 -8.99 -21.13 20.23
N GLU A 509 -8.77 -21.71 19.05
CA GLU A 509 -8.38 -23.11 18.87
C GLU A 509 -6.87 -23.35 19.02
N GLY A 510 -6.08 -22.32 19.32
CA GLY A 510 -4.66 -22.47 19.65
C GLY A 510 -3.68 -22.37 18.47
N VAL A 511 -4.09 -21.88 17.29
CA VAL A 511 -3.17 -21.71 16.15
C VAL A 511 -1.96 -20.81 16.50
N THR A 512 -0.79 -21.10 15.94
CA THR A 512 0.42 -20.29 16.22
C THR A 512 0.49 -19.01 15.39
N ALA A 513 0.06 -19.07 14.13
CA ALA A 513 -0.12 -17.88 13.31
C ALA A 513 -1.28 -18.04 12.31
N THR A 514 -1.87 -16.92 11.92
CA THR A 514 -3.00 -16.88 10.98
C THR A 514 -3.06 -15.51 10.30
N TYR A 515 -3.95 -15.35 9.32
CA TYR A 515 -4.14 -14.11 8.58
C TYR A 515 -5.56 -14.06 8.04
N GLY A 516 -6.04 -12.85 7.76
CA GLY A 516 -7.38 -12.67 7.22
C GLY A 516 -7.65 -11.26 6.72
N ALA A 517 -8.85 -11.11 6.17
CA ALA A 517 -9.34 -9.89 5.58
C ALA A 517 -10.12 -9.06 6.62
N VAL A 518 -9.66 -7.83 6.86
CA VAL A 518 -10.32 -6.84 7.74
C VAL A 518 -11.52 -6.20 7.03
N VAL A 519 -11.40 -6.02 5.72
CA VAL A 519 -12.44 -5.51 4.80
C VAL A 519 -12.43 -6.36 3.54
N GLU A 520 -13.46 -6.25 2.70
CA GLU A 520 -13.57 -7.02 1.44
C GLU A 520 -12.30 -6.89 0.57
N PRO A 521 -11.57 -8.00 0.35
CA PRO A 521 -10.33 -8.01 -0.43
C PRO A 521 -10.56 -8.38 -1.91
N TYR A 522 -11.77 -8.83 -2.28
CA TYR A 522 -11.99 -9.69 -3.43
C TYR A 522 -11.02 -10.90 -3.45
N VAL A 523 -11.25 -11.84 -4.36
CA VAL A 523 -10.39 -13.02 -4.45
C VAL A 523 -8.94 -12.63 -4.84
N GLN A 524 -8.76 -11.58 -5.65
CA GLN A 524 -7.46 -11.14 -6.13
C GLN A 524 -6.62 -10.38 -5.09
N GLY A 525 -7.24 -9.79 -4.07
CA GLY A 525 -6.54 -9.08 -2.99
C GLY A 525 -6.22 -9.96 -1.78
N TYR A 526 -6.77 -11.17 -1.71
CA TYR A 526 -6.57 -12.09 -0.59
C TYR A 526 -5.15 -12.70 -0.60
N THR A 527 -4.52 -12.79 0.58
CA THR A 527 -3.21 -13.42 0.75
C THR A 527 -3.23 -14.89 0.31
N ARG A 528 -2.30 -15.26 -0.58
CA ARG A 528 -2.19 -16.58 -1.21
C ARG A 528 -1.54 -17.60 -0.28
N GLY A 529 -2.34 -18.47 0.33
CA GLY A 529 -1.84 -19.46 1.29
C GLY A 529 -0.86 -20.47 0.70
N ASP A 530 -1.00 -20.80 -0.58
CA ASP A 530 -0.05 -21.61 -1.36
C ASP A 530 1.35 -20.96 -1.40
N ILE A 531 1.41 -19.65 -1.68
CA ILE A 531 2.68 -18.91 -1.69
C ILE A 531 3.23 -18.78 -0.26
N LEU A 532 2.38 -18.43 0.71
CA LEU A 532 2.80 -18.24 2.11
C LEU A 532 3.47 -19.50 2.65
N LEU A 533 2.80 -20.65 2.51
CA LEU A 533 3.32 -21.92 3.01
C LEU A 533 4.58 -22.36 2.26
N ASP A 534 4.64 -22.19 0.93
CA ASP A 534 5.85 -22.46 0.15
C ASP A 534 7.07 -21.67 0.64
N ARG A 535 6.90 -20.38 0.95
CA ARG A 535 7.98 -19.54 1.51
C ARG A 535 8.31 -19.97 2.94
N PHE A 536 7.30 -20.24 3.76
CA PHE A 536 7.49 -20.57 5.16
C PHE A 536 8.19 -21.93 5.37
N TRP A 537 7.81 -22.96 4.60
CA TRP A 537 8.35 -24.32 4.71
C TRP A 537 9.83 -24.43 4.40
N GLY A 538 10.39 -23.53 3.58
CA GLY A 538 11.82 -23.50 3.33
C GLY A 538 12.67 -23.19 4.58
N GLY A 539 12.05 -22.71 5.66
CA GLY A 539 12.77 -22.36 6.90
C GLY A 539 13.79 -21.25 6.67
N GLU A 540 13.64 -20.45 5.60
CA GLU A 540 14.52 -19.33 5.25
C GLU A 540 13.92 -17.99 5.68
N TYR A 541 12.60 -17.88 5.69
CA TYR A 541 11.87 -16.63 5.91
C TYR A 541 11.09 -16.68 7.21
N THR A 542 10.92 -15.52 7.84
CA THR A 542 9.97 -15.40 8.96
C THR A 542 8.52 -15.43 8.45
N PHE A 543 7.57 -15.58 9.37
CA PHE A 543 6.16 -15.52 9.09
C PHE A 543 5.77 -14.18 8.42
N ALA A 544 6.31 -13.06 8.89
CA ALA A 544 6.04 -11.77 8.29
C ALA A 544 6.61 -11.64 6.86
N GLU A 545 7.81 -12.18 6.61
CA GLU A 545 8.39 -12.23 5.26
C GLU A 545 7.56 -13.12 4.32
N ALA A 546 7.17 -14.32 4.75
CA ALA A 546 6.29 -15.21 4.00
C ALA A 546 4.92 -14.56 3.71
N TYR A 547 4.38 -13.85 4.69
CA TYR A 547 3.11 -13.15 4.57
C TYR A 547 3.14 -12.02 3.54
N ILE A 548 4.17 -11.15 3.57
CA ILE A 548 4.27 -10.07 2.58
C ILE A 548 4.48 -10.65 1.17
N MET A 549 5.28 -11.72 1.01
CA MET A 549 5.48 -12.36 -0.30
C MET A 549 4.21 -13.02 -0.83
N ALA A 550 3.28 -13.39 0.05
CA ALA A 550 2.01 -13.99 -0.31
C ALA A 550 0.86 -12.99 -0.51
N THR A 551 1.05 -11.71 -0.16
CA THR A 551 -0.02 -10.71 -0.18
C THR A 551 0.06 -9.85 -1.45
N PRO A 552 -0.97 -9.87 -2.33
CA PRO A 552 -0.90 -9.21 -3.64
C PRO A 552 -0.78 -7.68 -3.61
N THR A 553 -1.30 -7.04 -2.56
CA THR A 553 -1.43 -5.59 -2.49
C THR A 553 -1.10 -5.02 -1.11
N VAL A 554 -0.60 -3.79 -1.08
CA VAL A 554 -0.49 -2.95 0.12
C VAL A 554 -1.61 -1.90 0.15
N ARG A 555 -1.81 -1.29 1.32
CA ARG A 555 -2.88 -0.32 1.61
C ARG A 555 -4.28 -0.83 1.28
N TRP A 556 -4.58 -2.08 1.62
CA TRP A 556 -5.91 -2.64 1.40
C TRP A 556 -6.46 -3.42 2.58
N ALA A 557 -6.59 -4.74 2.47
CA ALA A 557 -7.56 -5.48 3.27
C ALA A 557 -6.94 -6.47 4.24
N MET A 558 -5.76 -6.97 3.93
CA MET A 558 -5.21 -8.12 4.63
C MET A 558 -4.46 -7.71 5.90
N SER A 559 -4.52 -8.58 6.91
CA SER A 559 -3.69 -8.48 8.11
C SER A 559 -3.25 -9.87 8.58
N ALA A 560 -2.06 -9.95 9.16
CA ALA A 560 -1.50 -11.17 9.73
C ALA A 560 -1.47 -11.10 11.26
N VAL A 561 -1.82 -12.20 11.93
CA VAL A 561 -1.82 -12.33 13.39
C VAL A 561 -0.88 -13.47 13.79
N GLY A 562 0.18 -13.13 14.52
CA GLY A 562 1.26 -14.06 14.86
C GLY A 562 2.57 -13.33 15.16
N ASP A 563 3.54 -14.05 15.69
CA ASP A 563 4.88 -13.52 15.89
C ASP A 563 5.56 -13.25 14.53
N PRO A 564 5.93 -11.99 14.22
CA PRO A 564 6.51 -11.65 12.91
C PRO A 564 7.88 -12.28 12.66
N LEU A 565 8.61 -12.65 13.72
CA LEU A 565 9.93 -13.28 13.64
C LEU A 565 9.85 -14.80 13.64
N TYR A 566 8.66 -15.38 13.77
CA TYR A 566 8.45 -16.82 13.75
C TYR A 566 9.02 -17.44 12.47
N LYS A 567 9.91 -18.43 12.59
CA LYS A 567 10.52 -19.12 11.45
C LYS A 567 10.70 -20.60 11.75
N LEU A 568 10.57 -21.46 10.74
CA LEU A 568 10.80 -22.89 10.92
C LEU A 568 12.28 -23.22 11.09
N ARG A 569 12.54 -24.30 11.83
CA ARG A 569 13.85 -24.92 11.87
C ARG A 569 14.13 -25.58 10.51
N LYS A 570 15.31 -25.30 9.96
CA LYS A 570 15.82 -25.99 8.76
C LYS A 570 16.08 -27.47 9.01
#